data_AF-A0A7U9NKI9-F1
#
_entry.id   AF-A0A7U9NKI9-F1
#
_cell.length_a   1.000
_cell.length_b   1.000
_cell.length_c   1.000
_cell.angle_alpha   90.00
_cell.angle_beta   90.00
_cell.angle_gamma   90.00
#
_symmetry.space_group_name_H-M   'P 1'
#
loop_
_entity.id
_entity.type
_entity.pdbx_description
1 polymer ?
#
loop_
_entity_poly.entity_id
_entity_poly.type
_entity_poly.pdbx_seq_one_letter_code
_entity_poly.pdbx_strand_id
1 'polypeptide(L)'
;MDQIKLVEPGDTGELAIIEGGDYITLVTCTPYGVNSHRLLVRGERREYEEEELMEQTVEREAKKSRTAGLLAAGCAVSAAALAGMLLFSRKKKGKIY
;
A
#
# COMPACT_ATOMS: atom_id res chain seq x y z
N MET A 1 16.00 -3.88 -1.26
CA MET A 1 16.91 -2.76 -1.59
C MET A 1 17.82 -2.56 -0.40
N ASP A 2 19.13 -2.58 -0.61
CA ASP A 2 20.14 -2.46 0.45
C ASP A 2 20.88 -1.12 0.40
N GLN A 3 20.99 -0.46 -0.76
CA GLN A 3 21.77 0.78 -0.89
C GLN A 3 21.25 1.74 -1.98
N ILE A 4 21.36 3.05 -1.71
CA ILE A 4 21.20 4.13 -2.71
C ILE A 4 22.43 5.06 -2.62
N LYS A 5 23.06 5.37 -3.76
CA LYS A 5 24.21 6.27 -3.83
C LYS A 5 24.13 7.24 -5.01
N LEU A 6 24.68 8.43 -4.80
CA LEU A 6 24.93 9.43 -5.83
C LEU A 6 26.43 9.45 -6.12
N VAL A 7 26.83 9.24 -7.38
CA VAL A 7 28.25 9.20 -7.78
C VAL A 7 28.50 10.08 -9.00
N GLU A 8 29.76 10.45 -9.19
CA GLU A 8 30.22 11.09 -10.42
C GLU A 8 30.16 10.11 -11.60
N PRO A 9 29.95 10.56 -12.84
CA PRO A 9 29.83 9.67 -13.99
C PRO A 9 31.04 8.74 -14.22
N GLY A 10 32.23 9.15 -13.79
CA GLY A 10 33.47 8.35 -13.88
C GLY A 10 33.75 7.49 -12.66
N ASP A 11 32.97 7.62 -11.59
CA ASP A 11 33.14 6.82 -10.37
C ASP A 11 32.36 5.51 -10.48
N THR A 12 33.07 4.47 -10.89
CA THR A 12 32.53 3.11 -11.06
C THR A 12 32.88 2.19 -9.90
N GLY A 13 33.48 2.69 -8.81
CA GLY A 13 33.95 1.85 -7.70
C GLY A 13 32.82 1.02 -7.08
N GLU A 14 31.63 1.60 -6.98
CA GLU A 14 30.43 0.96 -6.43
C GLU A 14 29.79 -0.10 -7.35
N LEU A 15 30.25 -0.20 -8.60
CA LEU A 15 29.79 -1.19 -9.58
C LEU A 15 30.71 -2.42 -9.65
N ALA A 16 31.78 -2.44 -8.85
CA ALA A 16 32.67 -3.58 -8.78
C ALA A 16 31.95 -4.83 -8.25
N ILE A 17 32.39 -6.01 -8.70
CA ILE A 17 31.90 -7.29 -8.20
C ILE A 17 32.32 -7.45 -6.74
N ILE A 18 31.36 -7.80 -5.88
CA ILE A 18 31.60 -8.12 -4.48
C ILE A 18 31.60 -9.64 -4.34
N GLU A 19 32.73 -10.20 -3.91
CA GLU A 19 32.86 -11.65 -3.73
C GLU A 19 31.86 -12.19 -2.71
N GLY A 20 31.18 -13.28 -3.05
CA GLY A 20 30.16 -13.91 -2.21
C GLY A 20 28.80 -13.20 -2.20
N GLY A 21 28.64 -12.08 -2.92
CA GLY A 21 27.38 -11.35 -3.03
C GLY A 21 26.64 -11.62 -4.35
N ASP A 22 25.31 -11.57 -4.30
CA ASP A 22 24.44 -11.58 -5.47
C ASP A 22 23.65 -10.25 -5.49
N TYR A 23 24.19 -9.27 -6.20
CA TYR A 23 23.68 -7.91 -6.22
C TYR A 23 23.36 -7.46 -7.64
N ILE A 24 22.28 -6.68 -7.75
CA ILE A 24 21.90 -5.95 -8.95
C ILE A 24 21.86 -4.46 -8.60
N THR A 25 22.56 -3.64 -9.37
CA THR A 25 22.51 -2.18 -9.26
C THR A 25 21.81 -1.58 -10.48
N LEU A 26 20.68 -0.91 -10.26
CA LEU A 26 20.06 -0.05 -11.25
C LEU A 26 20.83 1.27 -11.32
N VAL A 27 21.21 1.69 -12.52
CA VAL A 27 21.96 2.91 -12.76
C VAL A 27 21.11 3.86 -13.60
N THR A 28 20.97 5.10 -13.14
CA THR A 28 20.32 6.16 -13.92
C THR A 28 21.04 7.48 -13.77
N CYS A 29 20.71 8.45 -14.62
CA CYS A 29 21.24 9.80 -14.52
C CYS A 29 20.44 10.63 -13.50
N THR A 30 21.10 11.60 -12.89
CA THR A 30 20.47 12.53 -11.94
C THR A 30 21.34 13.80 -11.82
N PRO A 31 20.80 14.95 -11.36
CA PRO A 31 19.38 15.27 -11.26
C PRO A 31 18.68 15.25 -12.63
N TYR A 32 17.37 15.05 -12.61
CA TYR A 32 16.56 15.01 -13.84
C TYR A 32 16.79 16.25 -14.71
N GLY A 33 17.02 16.04 -16.01
CA GLY A 33 17.27 17.10 -16.99
C GLY A 33 18.66 17.73 -16.93
N VAL A 34 19.43 17.51 -15.87
CA VAL A 34 20.83 17.96 -15.74
C VAL A 34 21.80 16.81 -16.01
N ASN A 35 21.53 15.63 -15.44
CA ASN A 35 22.26 14.37 -15.67
C ASN A 35 23.77 14.43 -15.35
N SER A 36 24.18 15.35 -14.47
CA SER A 36 25.59 15.55 -14.10
C SER A 36 26.16 14.41 -13.25
N HIS A 37 25.31 13.62 -12.60
CA HIS A 37 25.69 12.52 -11.71
C HIS A 37 24.96 11.23 -12.10
N ARG A 38 25.29 10.14 -11.41
CA ARG A 38 24.61 8.85 -11.50
C ARG A 38 23.97 8.49 -10.18
N LEU A 39 22.71 8.07 -10.23
CA LEU A 39 22.00 7.48 -9.11
C LEU A 39 22.13 5.96 -9.24
N LEU A 40 22.72 5.35 -8.22
CA LEU A 40 22.89 3.91 -8.09
C LEU A 40 21.90 3.40 -7.05
N VAL A 41 21.05 2.44 -7.43
CA VAL A 41 20.12 1.78 -6.51
C VAL A 41 20.42 0.28 -6.53
N ARG A 42 20.97 -0.23 -5.44
CA ARG A 42 21.35 -1.64 -5.31
C ARG A 42 20.28 -2.44 -4.59
N GLY A 43 20.09 -3.66 -5.08
CA GLY A 43 19.35 -4.71 -4.42
C GLY A 43 20.19 -5.98 -4.33
N GLU A 44 19.93 -6.76 -3.30
CA GLU A 44 20.43 -8.11 -3.11
C GLU A 44 19.40 -9.12 -3.63
N ARG A 45 19.86 -10.22 -4.21
CA ARG A 45 18.96 -11.30 -4.64
C ARG A 45 18.22 -11.88 -3.44
N ARG A 46 16.92 -12.08 -3.63
CA ARG A 46 16.04 -12.81 -2.73
C ARG A 46 15.28 -13.87 -3.53
N GLU A 47 14.87 -14.94 -2.86
CA GLU A 47 13.93 -15.89 -3.46
C GLU A 47 12.61 -15.19 -3.73
N TYR A 48 12.00 -15.52 -4.86
CA TYR A 48 10.74 -14.95 -5.28
C TYR A 48 9.64 -15.98 -5.01
N GLU A 49 8.78 -15.67 -4.04
CA GLU A 49 7.72 -16.57 -3.59
C GLU A 49 6.38 -16.12 -4.18
N GLU A 50 6.01 -16.71 -5.32
CA GLU A 50 4.76 -16.40 -6.04
C GLU A 50 3.52 -16.73 -5.22
N GLU A 51 3.56 -17.85 -4.49
CA GLU A 51 2.44 -18.35 -3.70
C GLU A 51 2.09 -17.39 -2.54
N GLU A 52 3.09 -16.91 -1.79
CA GLU A 52 2.88 -15.93 -0.71
C GLU A 52 2.22 -14.64 -1.23
N LEU A 53 2.66 -14.14 -2.39
CA LEU A 53 2.08 -12.95 -3.01
C LEU A 53 0.62 -13.17 -3.41
N MET A 54 0.33 -14.32 -4.02
CA MET A 54 -1.04 -14.69 -4.39
C MET A 54 -1.92 -14.85 -3.14
N GLU A 55 -1.45 -15.55 -2.11
CA GLU A 55 -2.15 -15.69 -0.83
C GLU A 55 -2.44 -14.33 -0.19
N GLN A 56 -1.44 -13.45 -0.11
CA GLN A 56 -1.61 -12.09 0.40
C GLN A 56 -2.67 -11.28 -0.36
N THR A 57 -2.71 -11.41 -1.69
CA THR A 57 -3.74 -10.73 -2.50
C THR A 57 -5.14 -11.29 -2.26
N VAL A 58 -5.27 -12.63 -2.19
CA VAL A 58 -6.55 -13.30 -1.92
C VAL A 58 -7.06 -12.95 -0.52
N GLU A 59 -6.20 -12.99 0.50
CA GLU A 59 -6.55 -12.61 1.86
C GLU A 59 -6.98 -11.14 1.96
N ARG A 60 -6.27 -10.23 1.27
CA ARG A 60 -6.59 -8.81 1.25
C ARG A 60 -7.96 -8.55 0.63
N GLU A 61 -8.27 -9.19 -0.49
CA GLU A 61 -9.58 -9.08 -1.15
C GLU A 61 -10.70 -9.72 -0.30
N ALA A 62 -10.45 -10.87 0.32
CA ALA A 62 -11.40 -11.53 1.22
C ALA A 62 -11.70 -10.65 2.45
N LYS A 63 -10.67 -10.05 3.06
CA LYS A 63 -10.84 -9.14 4.21
C LYS A 63 -11.59 -7.87 3.83
N LYS A 64 -11.29 -7.29 2.66
CA LYS A 64 -11.98 -6.10 2.13
C LYS A 64 -13.47 -6.35 1.87
N SER A 65 -13.82 -7.50 1.29
CA SER A 65 -15.21 -7.89 1.05
C SER A 65 -15.99 -8.06 2.36
N ARG A 66 -15.40 -8.76 3.34
CA ARG A 66 -16.03 -8.98 4.65
C ARG A 66 -16.25 -7.69 5.43
N THR A 67 -15.27 -6.79 5.46
CA THR A 67 -15.40 -5.51 6.16
C THR A 67 -16.41 -4.59 5.49
N ALA A 68 -16.48 -4.57 4.15
CA ALA A 68 -17.49 -3.80 3.41
C ALA A 68 -18.92 -4.27 3.75
N GLY A 69 -19.16 -5.58 3.79
CA GLY A 69 -20.46 -6.14 4.17
C GLY A 69 -20.87 -5.80 5.60
N LEU A 70 -19.94 -5.93 6.56
CA LEU A 70 -20.18 -5.59 7.98
C LEU A 70 -20.50 -4.10 8.17
N LEU A 71 -19.77 -3.21 7.48
CA LEU A 71 -20.03 -1.76 7.52
C LEU A 71 -21.39 -1.42 6.92
N ALA A 72 -21.73 -2.00 5.76
CA ALA A 72 -23.03 -1.78 5.11
C ALA A 72 -24.21 -2.22 6.01
N ALA A 73 -24.08 -3.39 6.65
CA ALA A 73 -25.09 -3.87 7.60
C ALA A 73 -25.21 -2.96 8.83
N GLY A 74 -24.08 -2.51 9.40
CA GLY A 74 -24.07 -1.57 10.52
C GLY A 74 -24.72 -0.21 10.19
N CYS A 75 -24.45 0.32 8.99
CA CYS A 75 -25.10 1.54 8.49
C CYS A 75 -26.61 1.34 8.30
N ALA A 76 -27.05 0.20 7.78
CA ALA A 76 -28.47 -0.10 7.61
C ALA A 76 -29.22 -0.20 8.96
N VAL A 77 -28.63 -0.88 9.94
CA VAL A 77 -29.23 -1.03 11.28
C VAL A 77 -29.35 0.32 12.00
N SER A 78 -28.30 1.15 11.93
CA SER A 78 -28.31 2.48 12.55
C SER A 78 -29.32 3.42 11.89
N ALA A 79 -29.43 3.41 10.56
CA ALA A 79 -30.45 4.16 9.83
C ALA A 79 -31.88 3.72 10.20
N ALA A 80 -32.13 2.42 10.30
CA ALA A 80 -33.44 1.89 10.70
C ALA A 80 -33.81 2.28 12.15
N ALA A 81 -32.86 2.23 13.07
CA ALA A 81 -33.06 2.66 14.46
C ALA A 81 -33.40 4.16 14.55
N LEU A 82 -32.68 5.02 13.82
CA LEU A 82 -32.96 6.46 13.74
C LEU A 82 -34.35 6.73 13.13
N ALA A 83 -34.71 6.05 12.05
CA ALA A 83 -36.03 6.17 11.44
C ALA A 83 -37.15 5.74 12.43
N GLY A 84 -36.97 4.62 13.13
CA GLY A 84 -37.90 4.15 14.16
C GLY A 84 -38.06 5.16 15.30
N MET A 85 -36.97 5.74 15.79
CA MET A 85 -36.97 6.77 16.84
C MET A 85 -37.69 8.05 16.38
N LEU A 86 -37.44 8.50 15.14
CA LEU A 86 -38.12 9.65 14.54
C LEU A 86 -39.64 9.39 14.38
N LEU A 87 -40.04 8.21 13.89
CA LEU A 87 -41.45 7.85 13.77
C LEU A 87 -42.15 7.76 15.14
N PHE A 88 -41.49 7.21 16.15
CA PHE A 88 -42.03 7.12 17.51
C PHE A 88 -42.19 8.51 18.16
N SER A 89 -41.23 9.41 17.99
CA SER A 89 -41.30 10.79 18.51
C SER A 89 -42.40 11.62 17.84
N ARG A 90 -42.68 11.42 16.53
CA ARG A 90 -43.82 12.04 15.83
C ARG A 90 -45.15 11.54 16.37
N LYS A 91 -45.27 10.25 16.69
CA LYS A 91 -46.50 9.65 17.26
C LYS A 91 -46.81 10.16 18.66
N LYS A 92 -45.80 10.44 19.50
CA LYS A 92 -45.99 11.06 20.82
C LYS A 92 -46.51 12.50 20.72
N LYS A 93 -46.04 13.29 19.77
CA LYS A 93 -46.49 14.68 19.58
C LYS A 93 -47.95 14.79 19.10
N GLY A 94 -48.43 13.82 18.30
CA GLY A 94 -49.83 13.77 17.84
C GLY A 94 -50.84 13.24 18.87
N LYS A 95 -50.39 12.87 20.09
CA LYS A 95 -51.25 12.36 21.17
C LYS A 95 -51.42 13.36 22.34
N ILE A 96 -50.77 14.53 22.25
CA ILE A 96 -50.76 15.60 23.27
C ILE A 96 -51.59 16.82 22.82
N TYR A 97 -52.23 16.77 21.63
CA TYR A 97 -53.28 17.69 21.20
C TYR A 97 -54.62 16.97 21.13
#